data_AF-A0A2H9L8H5-F1
#
_entry.id   AF-A0A2H9L8H5-F1
#
_cell.length_a   1.000
_cell.length_b   1.000
_cell.length_c   1.000
_cell.angle_alpha   90.00
_cell.angle_beta   90.00
_cell.angle_gamma   90.00
#
_symmetry.space_group_name_H-M   'P 1'
#
loop_
_entity.id
_entity.type
_entity.pdbx_description
1 polymer ?
#
loop_
_entity_poly.entity_id
_entity_poly.type
_entity_poly.pdbx_seq_one_letter_code
_entity_poly.pdbx_strand_id
1 'polypeptide(L)'
;MFNIEAPTYFPAQKAETMIKLDAVLHKPEYELVKSKLKTFYYDSDVQVATPTANSMLGDKLSAIGPNTIGIPLARAIDCIKQFYDIDNLLRISTDLHGVADAYQKCFAEVSAFRDLKVDIDDALADLANTCKIMTAVPYVPPWVRDKTLLGDIESMSNAVAGFTGYLTKNNRLSKRKLREMASRTALLSKFVQLELKGKSIPDALKLMKGLEANLQNVLGAISKIEDRLRKIPEKERWHLYIKEFRGAPIAMLCWYGYWYPDEFVELMER
;
A
#
# COMPACT_ATOMS: atom_id res chain seq x y z
N MET A 1 -9.40 -23.69 -2.26
CA MET A 1 -8.00 -23.70 -2.75
C MET A 1 -7.70 -25.08 -3.31
N PHE A 2 -7.38 -25.15 -4.60
CA PHE A 2 -7.03 -26.37 -5.31
C PHE A 2 -5.53 -26.38 -5.61
N ASN A 3 -4.95 -27.57 -5.64
CA ASN A 3 -3.56 -27.79 -5.97
C ASN A 3 -3.52 -28.44 -7.35
N ILE A 4 -2.92 -27.77 -8.33
CA ILE A 4 -2.72 -28.30 -9.68
C ILE A 4 -1.28 -28.80 -9.76
N GLU A 5 -1.13 -30.10 -10.00
CA GLU A 5 0.16 -30.71 -10.28
C GLU A 5 0.65 -30.27 -11.66
N ALA A 6 1.88 -29.76 -11.72
CA ALA A 6 2.53 -29.38 -12.97
C ALA A 6 3.84 -30.17 -13.15
N PRO A 7 4.08 -30.75 -14.34
CA PRO A 7 5.31 -31.48 -14.61
C PRO A 7 6.52 -30.53 -14.51
N THR A 8 7.57 -30.97 -13.81
CA THR A 8 8.82 -30.22 -13.70
C THR A 8 9.64 -30.36 -14.98
N TYR A 9 10.06 -29.24 -15.55
CA TYR A 9 10.99 -29.19 -16.68
C TYR A 9 12.46 -29.37 -16.27
N PHE A 10 12.76 -29.48 -14.97
CA PHE A 10 14.11 -29.65 -14.44
C PHE A 10 14.30 -31.08 -13.91
N PRO A 11 14.91 -32.00 -14.69
CA PRO A 11 15.02 -33.42 -14.34
C PRO A 11 15.78 -33.68 -13.03
N ALA A 12 16.63 -32.74 -12.60
CA ALA A 12 17.38 -32.83 -11.34
C ALA A 12 16.54 -32.54 -10.09
N GLN A 13 15.40 -31.84 -10.24
CA GLN A 13 14.46 -31.57 -9.15
C GLN A 13 13.31 -32.57 -9.24
N LYS A 14 13.42 -33.72 -8.55
CA LYS A 14 12.37 -34.76 -8.46
C LYS A 14 11.08 -34.31 -7.75
N ALA A 15 10.92 -33.01 -7.46
CA ALA A 15 9.73 -32.50 -6.79
C ALA A 15 8.74 -31.98 -7.84
N GLU A 16 7.52 -32.48 -7.80
CA GLU A 16 6.40 -31.93 -8.57
C GLU A 16 6.24 -30.43 -8.27
N THR A 17 6.03 -29.64 -9.33
CA THR A 17 5.76 -28.23 -9.14
C THR A 17 4.27 -28.07 -8.87
N MET A 18 3.92 -27.50 -7.73
CA MET A 18 2.53 -27.29 -7.34
C MET A 18 2.09 -25.87 -7.67
N ILE A 19 1.02 -25.74 -8.46
CA ILE A 19 0.35 -24.46 -8.70
C ILE A 19 -0.87 -24.38 -7.78
N LYS A 20 -0.90 -23.37 -6.91
CA LYS A 20 -2.08 -23.09 -6.07
C LYS A 20 -3.10 -22.32 -6.89
N LEU A 21 -4.28 -22.90 -7.09
CA LEU A 21 -5.44 -22.23 -7.66
C LEU A 21 -6.37 -21.80 -6.53
N ASP A 22 -6.53 -20.49 -6.39
CA ASP A 22 -7.61 -19.92 -5.60
C ASP A 22 -8.67 -19.34 -6.53
N ALA A 23 -9.94 -19.64 -6.24
CA ALA A 23 -11.05 -19.30 -7.11
C ALA A 23 -12.17 -18.74 -6.27
N VAL A 24 -12.55 -17.51 -6.60
CA VAL A 24 -13.69 -16.82 -6.01
C VAL A 24 -14.84 -16.91 -7.02
N LEU A 25 -15.98 -17.45 -6.58
CA LEU A 25 -17.08 -17.87 -7.46
C LEU A 25 -18.09 -16.75 -7.77
N HIS A 26 -17.66 -15.50 -7.74
CA HIS A 26 -18.41 -14.37 -8.27
C HIS A 26 -17.57 -13.61 -9.27
N LYS A 27 -18.26 -12.90 -10.17
CA LYS A 27 -17.60 -12.09 -11.17
C LYS A 27 -17.08 -10.81 -10.50
N PRO A 28 -15.80 -10.41 -10.72
CA PRO A 28 -15.31 -9.16 -10.18
C PRO A 28 -16.10 -7.98 -10.76
N GLU A 29 -16.44 -7.03 -9.89
CA GLU A 29 -17.21 -5.83 -10.28
C GLU A 29 -16.33 -4.65 -10.70
N TYR A 30 -15.01 -4.77 -10.58
CA TYR A 30 -14.04 -3.77 -11.00
C TYR A 30 -13.62 -3.93 -12.47
N GLU A 31 -12.90 -2.93 -12.98
CA GLU A 31 -12.54 -2.83 -14.38
C GLU A 31 -11.55 -3.93 -14.82
N LEU A 32 -11.82 -4.54 -15.98
CA LEU A 32 -10.98 -5.56 -16.59
C LEU A 32 -10.41 -5.08 -17.91
N VAL A 33 -9.16 -5.46 -18.19
CA VAL A 33 -8.50 -5.30 -19.48
C VAL A 33 -8.34 -6.67 -20.12
N LYS A 34 -8.53 -6.74 -21.44
CA LYS A 34 -8.22 -7.93 -22.24
C LYS A 34 -6.82 -7.80 -22.84
N SER A 35 -6.02 -8.84 -22.68
CA SER A 35 -4.69 -8.94 -23.27
C SER A 35 -4.44 -10.33 -23.82
N LYS A 36 -3.63 -10.43 -24.89
CA LYS A 36 -3.12 -11.72 -25.34
C LYS A 36 -2.22 -12.34 -24.28
N LEU A 37 -2.29 -13.67 -24.13
CA LEU A 37 -1.38 -14.41 -23.29
C LEU A 37 0.01 -14.48 -23.94
N LYS A 38 0.80 -13.42 -23.72
CA LYS A 38 2.14 -13.26 -24.28
C LYS A 38 3.16 -12.96 -23.19
N THR A 39 4.19 -13.80 -23.11
CA THR A 39 5.33 -13.68 -22.21
C THR A 39 6.63 -13.89 -23.01
N PHE A 40 7.79 -13.74 -22.37
CA PHE A 40 9.07 -14.09 -23.00
C PHE A 40 9.15 -15.58 -23.41
N TYR A 41 8.44 -16.47 -22.72
CA TYR A 41 8.51 -17.93 -22.92
C TYR A 41 7.32 -18.50 -23.70
N TYR A 42 6.27 -17.72 -23.94
CA TYR A 42 5.01 -18.22 -24.46
C TYR A 42 4.30 -17.13 -25.27
N ASP A 43 3.86 -17.45 -26.49
CA ASP A 43 3.09 -16.54 -27.34
C ASP A 43 1.84 -17.30 -27.84
N SER A 44 0.66 -16.73 -27.59
CA SER A 44 -0.62 -17.33 -27.92
C SER A 44 -1.65 -16.25 -28.24
N ASP A 45 -2.56 -16.57 -29.17
CA ASP A 45 -3.68 -15.72 -29.53
C ASP A 45 -4.83 -15.76 -28.51
N VAL A 46 -4.73 -16.60 -27.47
CA VAL A 46 -5.69 -16.64 -26.38
C VAL A 46 -5.76 -15.28 -25.69
N GLN A 47 -6.97 -14.72 -25.65
CA GLN A 47 -7.27 -13.49 -24.93
C GLN A 47 -7.68 -13.83 -23.49
N VAL A 48 -7.00 -13.21 -22.52
CA VAL A 48 -7.35 -13.32 -21.11
C VAL A 48 -7.84 -11.97 -20.60
N ALA A 49 -8.84 -11.99 -19.71
CA ALA A 49 -9.29 -10.81 -18.99
C ALA A 49 -8.61 -10.76 -17.62
N THR A 50 -7.93 -9.67 -17.32
CA THR A 50 -7.28 -9.43 -16.02
C THR A 50 -7.74 -8.09 -15.47
N PRO A 51 -7.66 -7.85 -14.15
CA PRO A 51 -7.96 -6.53 -13.61
C PRO A 51 -7.00 -5.47 -14.17
N THR A 52 -7.47 -4.24 -14.32
CA THR A 52 -6.59 -3.11 -14.68
C THR A 52 -5.59 -2.82 -13.56
N ALA A 53 -4.50 -2.11 -13.85
CA ALA A 53 -3.53 -1.69 -12.82
C ALA A 53 -4.20 -0.89 -11.69
N ASN A 54 -5.13 0.00 -12.05
CA ASN A 54 -5.93 0.78 -11.11
C ASN A 54 -6.81 -0.14 -10.25
N SER A 55 -7.47 -1.13 -10.87
CA SER A 55 -8.30 -2.10 -10.14
C SER A 55 -7.49 -2.96 -9.17
N MET A 56 -6.33 -3.45 -9.60
CA MET A 56 -5.41 -4.19 -8.72
C MET A 56 -4.92 -3.31 -7.57
N LEU A 57 -4.65 -2.03 -7.81
CA LEU A 57 -4.20 -1.12 -6.75
C LEU A 57 -5.30 -0.89 -5.71
N GLY A 58 -6.55 -0.68 -6.14
CA GLY A 58 -7.72 -0.56 -5.24
C GLY A 58 -7.96 -1.83 -4.43
N ASP A 59 -7.90 -3.00 -5.08
CA ASP A 59 -8.00 -4.30 -4.41
C ASP A 59 -6.89 -4.48 -3.35
N LYS A 60 -5.64 -4.15 -3.68
CA LYS A 60 -4.52 -4.26 -2.75
C LYS A 60 -4.65 -3.33 -1.54
N LEU A 61 -5.21 -2.13 -1.72
CA LEU A 61 -5.54 -1.25 -0.60
C LEU A 61 -6.56 -1.89 0.34
N SER A 62 -7.56 -2.60 -0.19
CA SER A 62 -8.60 -3.28 0.61
C SER A 62 -8.03 -4.38 1.53
N ALA A 63 -6.85 -4.91 1.20
CA ALA A 63 -6.16 -5.91 2.01
C ALA A 63 -5.47 -5.30 3.26
N ILE A 64 -5.46 -3.99 3.43
CA ILE A 64 -4.86 -3.28 4.57
C ILE A 64 -5.97 -2.71 5.46
N GLY A 65 -5.87 -2.93 6.77
CA GLY A 65 -6.91 -2.60 7.74
C GLY A 65 -7.33 -3.83 8.55
N PRO A 66 -6.50 -4.32 9.49
CA PRO A 66 -6.67 -5.60 10.18
C PRO A 66 -7.88 -5.65 11.13
N ASN A 67 -8.41 -4.50 11.53
CA ASN A 67 -9.56 -4.38 12.43
C ASN A 67 -10.88 -4.20 11.66
N THR A 68 -10.82 -4.16 10.33
CA THR A 68 -11.97 -3.97 9.43
C THR A 68 -11.98 -5.06 8.35
N ILE A 69 -11.62 -4.74 7.10
CA ILE A 69 -11.72 -5.66 5.95
C ILE A 69 -10.40 -6.38 5.60
N GLY A 70 -9.27 -5.84 6.07
CA GLY A 70 -7.93 -6.23 5.67
C GLY A 70 -7.41 -7.52 6.30
N ILE A 71 -6.15 -7.82 6.01
CA ILE A 71 -5.44 -8.99 6.52
C ILE A 71 -5.01 -8.74 7.99
N PRO A 72 -5.21 -9.70 8.91
CA PRO A 72 -4.75 -9.57 10.29
C PRO A 72 -3.23 -9.38 10.41
N LEU A 73 -2.77 -8.53 11.35
CA LEU A 73 -1.34 -8.28 11.59
C LEU A 73 -0.56 -9.52 12.04
N ALA A 74 -1.22 -10.53 12.60
CA ALA A 74 -0.61 -11.83 12.88
C ALA A 74 0.00 -12.48 11.62
N ARG A 75 -0.47 -12.10 10.42
CA ARG A 75 0.11 -12.47 9.12
C ARG A 75 1.03 -11.37 8.60
N ALA A 76 2.00 -10.96 9.42
CA ALA A 76 2.89 -9.82 9.18
C ALA A 76 3.56 -9.82 7.79
N ILE A 77 4.07 -10.98 7.35
CA ILE A 77 4.70 -11.14 6.03
C ILE A 77 3.69 -10.88 4.90
N ASP A 78 2.45 -11.35 5.04
CA ASP A 78 1.43 -11.15 4.01
C ASP A 78 0.95 -9.70 3.96
N CYS A 79 0.96 -8.99 5.10
CA CYS A 79 0.74 -7.55 5.15
C CYS A 79 1.86 -6.78 4.41
N ILE A 80 3.13 -7.11 4.69
CA ILE A 80 4.29 -6.48 4.03
C ILE A 80 4.25 -6.68 2.51
N LYS A 81 3.83 -7.86 2.03
CA LYS A 81 3.63 -8.11 0.59
C LYS A 81 2.64 -7.12 -0.02
N GLN A 82 1.56 -6.75 0.68
CA GLN A 82 0.59 -5.77 0.14
C GLN A 82 1.25 -4.41 -0.08
N PHE A 83 2.05 -3.91 0.87
CA PHE A 83 2.79 -2.66 0.68
C PHE A 83 3.76 -2.72 -0.51
N TYR A 84 4.40 -3.88 -0.73
CA TYR A 84 5.25 -4.11 -1.90
C TYR A 84 4.49 -4.09 -3.21
N ASP A 85 3.35 -4.77 -3.28
CA ASP A 85 2.49 -4.78 -4.45
C ASP A 85 1.95 -3.37 -4.74
N ILE A 86 1.51 -2.63 -3.71
CA ILE A 86 1.02 -1.24 -3.83
C ILE A 86 2.11 -0.31 -4.37
N ASP A 87 3.33 -0.36 -3.84
CA ASP A 87 4.43 0.52 -4.33
C ASP A 87 4.76 0.27 -5.81
N ASN A 88 4.65 -0.99 -6.28
CA ASN A 88 4.86 -1.32 -7.68
C ASN A 88 3.68 -0.94 -8.56
N LEU A 89 2.45 -1.26 -8.14
CA LEU A 89 1.22 -0.92 -8.86
C LEU A 89 1.03 0.59 -8.98
N LEU A 90 1.38 1.35 -7.95
CA LEU A 90 1.33 2.81 -7.96
C LEU A 90 2.15 3.41 -9.12
N ARG A 91 3.29 2.81 -9.50
CA ARG A 91 4.14 3.31 -10.59
C ARG A 91 3.46 3.21 -11.95
N ILE A 92 2.63 2.18 -12.14
CA ILE A 92 1.97 1.90 -13.43
C ILE A 92 0.50 2.33 -13.46
N SER A 93 -0.14 2.59 -12.32
CA SER A 93 -1.54 3.04 -12.24
C SER A 93 -1.69 4.49 -12.70
N THR A 94 -2.74 4.81 -13.44
CA THR A 94 -2.87 6.10 -14.14
C THR A 94 -4.11 6.88 -13.77
N ASP A 95 -5.12 6.23 -13.19
CA ASP A 95 -6.40 6.85 -12.87
C ASP A 95 -6.80 6.59 -11.41
N LEU A 96 -6.91 7.66 -10.62
CA LEU A 96 -7.33 7.60 -9.22
C LEU A 96 -8.80 7.17 -9.09
N HIS A 97 -9.65 7.57 -10.03
CA HIS A 97 -11.06 7.23 -9.99
C HIS A 97 -11.26 5.71 -10.06
N GLY A 98 -10.61 5.04 -11.02
CA GLY A 98 -10.60 3.59 -11.11
C GLY A 98 -10.02 2.88 -9.88
N VAL A 99 -9.04 3.48 -9.18
CA VAL A 99 -8.52 2.95 -7.91
C VAL A 99 -9.58 3.05 -6.80
N ALA A 100 -10.24 4.20 -6.70
CA ALA A 100 -11.25 4.46 -5.67
C ALA A 100 -12.50 3.59 -5.86
N ASP A 101 -12.99 3.48 -7.10
CA ASP A 101 -14.11 2.60 -7.46
C ASP A 101 -13.80 1.13 -7.15
N ALA A 102 -12.61 0.64 -7.52
CA ALA A 102 -12.20 -0.73 -7.20
C ALA A 102 -12.08 -0.96 -5.68
N TYR A 103 -11.52 -0.02 -4.92
CA TYR A 103 -11.48 -0.10 -3.46
C TYR A 103 -12.89 -0.17 -2.86
N GLN A 104 -13.82 0.67 -3.32
CA GLN A 104 -15.21 0.68 -2.85
C GLN A 104 -15.92 -0.64 -3.12
N LYS A 105 -15.72 -1.23 -4.31
CA LYS A 105 -16.29 -2.53 -4.68
C LYS A 105 -15.71 -3.67 -3.84
N CYS A 106 -14.39 -3.73 -3.67
CA CYS A 106 -13.75 -4.71 -2.78
C CYS A 106 -14.24 -4.56 -1.34
N PHE A 107 -14.39 -3.33 -0.85
CA PHE A 107 -14.95 -3.07 0.49
C PHE A 107 -16.38 -3.61 0.62
N ALA A 108 -17.26 -3.32 -0.34
CA ALA A 108 -18.65 -3.79 -0.32
C ALA A 108 -18.73 -5.32 -0.35
N GLU A 109 -17.93 -5.95 -1.21
CA GLU A 109 -17.85 -7.40 -1.36
C GLU A 109 -17.38 -8.09 -0.07
N VAL A 110 -16.24 -7.65 0.49
CA VAL A 110 -15.67 -8.24 1.71
C VAL A 110 -16.60 -8.01 2.90
N SER A 111 -17.21 -6.83 3.02
CA SER A 111 -18.14 -6.51 4.10
C SER A 111 -19.39 -7.38 4.02
N ALA A 112 -19.95 -7.59 2.83
CA ALA A 112 -21.09 -8.48 2.63
C ALA A 112 -20.73 -9.95 2.91
N PHE A 113 -19.59 -10.42 2.41
CA PHE A 113 -19.15 -11.80 2.60
C PHE A 113 -18.86 -12.14 4.07
N ARG A 114 -18.36 -11.17 4.85
CA ARG A 114 -18.00 -11.34 6.26
C ARG A 114 -19.06 -10.84 7.25
N ASP A 115 -20.20 -10.35 6.77
CA ASP A 115 -21.27 -9.71 7.57
C ASP A 115 -20.75 -8.62 8.52
N LEU A 116 -19.87 -7.74 7.99
CA LEU A 116 -19.26 -6.66 8.76
C LEU A 116 -20.17 -5.44 8.83
N LYS A 117 -20.28 -4.84 10.02
CA LYS A 117 -20.99 -3.59 10.27
C LYS A 117 -20.01 -2.43 10.48
N VAL A 118 -19.23 -2.14 9.44
CA VAL A 118 -18.23 -1.06 9.42
C VAL A 118 -18.51 -0.12 8.26
N ASP A 119 -18.16 1.16 8.39
CA ASP A 119 -18.22 2.13 7.29
C ASP A 119 -16.92 2.07 6.45
N ILE A 120 -16.99 2.51 5.19
CA ILE A 120 -15.80 2.63 4.33
C ILE A 120 -14.80 3.66 4.91
N ASP A 121 -15.28 4.69 5.60
CA ASP A 121 -14.42 5.64 6.31
C ASP A 121 -13.70 4.97 7.50
N ASP A 122 -14.33 4.01 8.19
CA ASP A 122 -13.68 3.23 9.25
C ASP A 122 -12.58 2.33 8.66
N ALA A 123 -12.85 1.68 7.53
CA ALA A 123 -11.87 0.88 6.82
C ALA A 123 -10.66 1.69 6.35
N LEU A 124 -10.88 2.89 5.80
CA LEU A 124 -9.81 3.80 5.41
C LEU A 124 -9.02 4.33 6.61
N ALA A 125 -9.68 4.57 7.75
CA ALA A 125 -9.02 4.98 8.99
C ALA A 125 -8.13 3.86 9.56
N ASP A 126 -8.60 2.62 9.52
CA ASP A 126 -7.85 1.43 9.95
C ASP A 126 -6.67 1.13 9.00
N LEU A 127 -6.86 1.31 7.69
CA LEU A 127 -5.78 1.29 6.69
C LEU A 127 -4.70 2.33 7.03
N ALA A 128 -5.11 3.57 7.28
CA ALA A 128 -4.19 4.65 7.63
C ALA A 128 -3.44 4.33 8.94
N ASN A 129 -4.13 3.80 9.96
CA ASN A 129 -3.50 3.36 11.21
C ASN A 129 -2.48 2.23 10.98
N THR A 130 -2.77 1.29 10.09
CA THR A 130 -1.81 0.25 9.70
C THR A 130 -0.57 0.86 9.03
N CYS A 131 -0.75 1.88 8.19
CA CYS A 131 0.37 2.61 7.60
C CYS A 131 1.22 3.34 8.65
N LYS A 132 0.61 3.84 9.73
CA LYS A 132 1.33 4.43 10.87
C LYS A 132 2.23 3.41 11.57
N ILE A 133 1.73 2.19 11.80
CA ILE A 133 2.51 1.07 12.39
C ILE A 133 3.73 0.78 11.53
N MET A 134 3.53 0.58 10.22
CA MET A 134 4.63 0.28 9.28
C MET A 134 5.64 1.42 9.16
N THR A 135 5.16 2.67 9.25
CA THR A 135 5.99 3.87 9.21
C THR A 135 6.93 3.98 10.42
N ALA A 136 6.45 3.56 11.60
CA ALA A 136 7.21 3.59 12.85
C ALA A 136 8.24 2.45 12.98
N VAL A 137 8.20 1.44 12.11
CA VAL A 137 9.11 0.26 12.16
C VAL A 137 10.59 0.61 12.29
N PRO A 138 11.17 1.61 11.59
CA PRO A 138 12.59 1.91 11.74
C PRO A 138 12.90 2.69 13.02
N TYR A 139 11.92 3.39 13.60
CA TYR A 139 12.07 4.17 14.81
C TYR A 139 10.72 4.47 15.47
N VAL A 140 10.55 4.02 16.70
CA VAL A 140 9.38 4.32 17.52
C VAL A 140 9.71 5.50 18.45
N PRO A 141 8.87 6.55 18.52
CA PRO A 141 9.17 7.67 19.39
C PRO A 141 9.17 7.27 20.89
N PRO A 142 10.05 7.85 21.73
CA PRO A 142 10.21 7.42 23.13
C PRO A 142 8.97 7.61 24.02
N TRP A 143 8.03 8.45 23.62
CA TRP A 143 6.79 8.68 24.36
C TRP A 143 5.68 7.66 24.06
N VAL A 144 5.85 6.82 23.04
CA VAL A 144 4.90 5.74 22.72
C VAL A 144 5.16 4.58 23.67
N ARG A 145 4.18 4.28 24.53
CA ARG A 145 4.28 3.26 25.60
C ARG A 145 3.24 2.15 25.53
N ASP A 146 2.35 2.20 24.55
CA ASP A 146 1.33 1.16 24.35
C ASP A 146 2.01 -0.17 24.00
N LYS A 147 1.85 -1.17 24.87
CA LYS A 147 2.53 -2.47 24.73
C LYS A 147 2.03 -3.27 23.53
N THR A 148 0.74 -3.19 23.22
CA THR A 148 0.16 -3.91 22.08
C THR A 148 0.72 -3.34 20.79
N LEU A 149 0.69 -2.01 20.66
CA LEU A 149 1.26 -1.31 19.51
C LEU A 149 2.76 -1.59 19.34
N LEU A 150 3.52 -1.58 20.42
CA LEU A 150 4.95 -1.91 20.39
C LEU A 150 5.19 -3.35 19.91
N GLY A 151 4.37 -4.30 20.36
CA GLY A 151 4.41 -5.68 19.90
C GLY A 151 4.07 -5.83 18.41
N ASP A 152 3.08 -5.09 17.91
CA ASP A 152 2.75 -5.05 16.48
C ASP A 152 3.92 -4.50 15.64
N ILE A 153 4.53 -3.39 16.08
CA ILE A 153 5.69 -2.80 15.39
C ILE A 153 6.88 -3.76 15.39
N GLU A 154 7.14 -4.45 16.50
CA GLU A 154 8.21 -5.46 16.59
C GLU A 154 7.96 -6.65 15.66
N SER A 155 6.72 -7.16 15.62
CA SER A 155 6.30 -8.21 14.69
C SER A 155 6.56 -7.80 13.23
N MET A 156 6.19 -6.58 12.85
CA MET A 156 6.46 -6.05 11.51
C MET A 156 7.96 -5.90 11.24
N SER A 157 8.73 -5.39 12.21
CA SER A 157 10.18 -5.29 12.12
C SER A 157 10.85 -6.64 11.84
N ASN A 158 10.39 -7.70 12.49
CA ASN A 158 10.90 -9.06 12.29
C ASN A 158 10.47 -9.62 10.92
N ALA A 159 9.23 -9.36 10.50
CA ALA A 159 8.74 -9.80 9.20
C ALA A 159 9.48 -9.13 8.03
N VAL A 160 9.93 -7.87 8.16
CA VAL A 160 10.82 -7.21 7.17
C VAL A 160 12.13 -7.98 7.03
N ALA A 161 12.74 -8.42 8.13
CA ALA A 161 13.98 -9.20 8.08
C ALA A 161 13.77 -10.58 7.41
N GLY A 162 12.60 -11.19 7.61
CA GLY A 162 12.19 -12.44 6.96
C GLY A 162 11.68 -12.28 5.52
N PHE A 163 11.55 -11.05 5.01
CA PHE A 163 11.14 -10.78 3.63
C PHE A 163 12.30 -11.03 2.66
N THR A 164 12.66 -12.30 2.50
CA THR A 164 13.68 -12.81 1.59
C THR A 164 13.04 -13.74 0.56
N GLY A 165 12.33 -13.17 -0.41
CA GLY A 165 11.72 -13.92 -1.51
C GLY A 165 12.67 -14.05 -2.70
N TYR A 166 12.40 -15.01 -3.61
CA TYR A 166 13.05 -15.07 -4.92
C TYR A 166 12.95 -13.74 -5.70
N LEU A 167 11.87 -12.97 -5.47
CA LEU A 167 11.61 -11.66 -6.06
C LEU A 167 12.52 -10.53 -5.53
N THR A 168 13.18 -10.72 -4.38
CA THR A 168 14.02 -9.70 -3.72
C THR A 168 15.50 -10.10 -3.66
N LYS A 169 15.93 -11.13 -4.40
CA LYS A 169 17.30 -11.68 -4.32
C LYS A 169 18.40 -10.62 -4.49
N ASN A 170 18.13 -9.54 -5.23
CA ASN A 170 19.06 -8.42 -5.41
C ASN A 170 18.67 -7.13 -4.66
N ASN A 171 17.55 -7.13 -3.91
CA ASN A 171 17.06 -5.92 -3.24
C ASN A 171 16.23 -6.28 -1.99
N ARG A 172 16.90 -6.56 -0.87
CA ARG A 172 16.23 -6.82 0.42
C ARG A 172 15.39 -5.61 0.81
N LEU A 173 14.14 -5.84 1.20
CA LEU A 173 13.30 -4.77 1.75
C LEU A 173 13.93 -4.28 3.05
N SER A 174 14.33 -3.01 3.08
CA SER A 174 14.83 -2.38 4.31
C SER A 174 13.67 -1.78 5.11
N LYS A 175 13.86 -1.63 6.43
CA LYS A 175 12.88 -0.93 7.28
C LYS A 175 12.59 0.49 6.76
N ARG A 176 13.63 1.20 6.30
CA ARG A 176 13.47 2.54 5.69
C ARG A 176 12.62 2.50 4.43
N LYS A 177 12.82 1.51 3.57
CA LYS A 177 12.00 1.36 2.36
C LYS A 177 10.55 1.02 2.69
N LEU A 178 10.31 0.16 3.68
CA LEU A 178 8.96 -0.09 4.19
C LEU A 178 8.29 1.20 4.68
N ARG A 179 9.00 2.04 5.44
CA ARG A 179 8.49 3.34 5.89
C ARG A 179 8.03 4.21 4.72
N GLU A 180 8.84 4.34 3.68
CA GLU A 180 8.47 5.11 2.48
C GLU A 180 7.22 4.55 1.81
N MET A 181 7.18 3.23 1.60
CA MET A 181 6.05 2.55 0.96
C MET A 181 4.75 2.73 1.78
N ALA A 182 4.85 2.59 3.10
CA ALA A 182 3.72 2.82 4.00
C ALA A 182 3.25 4.27 4.00
N SER A 183 4.18 5.23 3.95
CA SER A 183 3.84 6.66 3.90
C SER A 183 3.15 7.02 2.58
N ARG A 184 3.64 6.49 1.44
CA ARG A 184 2.98 6.61 0.13
C ARG A 184 1.59 5.98 0.13
N THR A 185 1.45 4.81 0.74
CA THR A 185 0.16 4.10 0.86
C THR A 185 -0.83 4.90 1.69
N ALA A 186 -0.39 5.53 2.79
CA ALA A 186 -1.23 6.44 3.56
C ALA A 186 -1.72 7.61 2.71
N LEU A 187 -0.81 8.30 2.00
CA LEU A 187 -1.19 9.40 1.11
C LEU A 187 -2.19 8.95 0.03
N LEU A 188 -1.95 7.80 -0.62
CA LEU A 188 -2.89 7.24 -1.59
C LEU A 188 -4.27 6.98 -0.98
N SER A 189 -4.33 6.41 0.23
CA SER A 189 -5.60 6.17 0.91
C SER A 189 -6.35 7.47 1.20
N LYS A 190 -5.63 8.56 1.49
CA LYS A 190 -6.23 9.88 1.67
C LYS A 190 -6.84 10.40 0.37
N PHE A 191 -6.14 10.22 -0.74
CA PHE A 191 -6.62 10.62 -2.05
C PHE A 191 -7.84 9.82 -2.48
N VAL A 192 -7.83 8.51 -2.25
CA VAL A 192 -9.00 7.64 -2.43
C VAL A 192 -10.17 8.12 -1.57
N GLN A 193 -9.95 8.43 -0.29
CA GLN A 193 -11.01 8.95 0.58
C GLN A 193 -11.63 10.24 0.04
N LEU A 194 -10.80 11.16 -0.48
CA LEU A 194 -11.26 12.43 -1.03
C LEU A 194 -12.06 12.23 -2.33
N GLU A 195 -11.56 11.36 -3.22
CA GLU A 195 -12.25 10.99 -4.46
C GLU A 195 -13.64 10.40 -4.18
N LEU A 196 -13.74 9.47 -3.22
CA LEU A 196 -15.03 8.89 -2.79
C LEU A 196 -15.98 9.92 -2.17
N LYS A 197 -15.46 11.03 -1.64
CA LYS A 197 -16.23 12.17 -1.11
C LYS A 197 -16.51 13.24 -2.18
N GLY A 198 -16.23 12.97 -3.45
CA GLY A 198 -16.44 13.89 -4.56
C GLY A 198 -15.44 15.06 -4.60
N LYS A 199 -14.33 14.98 -3.86
CA LYS A 199 -13.25 15.97 -3.88
C LYS A 199 -12.12 15.49 -4.78
N SER A 200 -12.10 15.98 -6.01
CA SER A 200 -11.05 15.64 -6.98
C SER A 200 -9.71 16.23 -6.57
N ILE A 201 -8.66 15.43 -6.69
CA ILE A 201 -7.27 15.88 -6.62
C ILE A 201 -6.67 15.70 -8.02
N PRO A 202 -6.53 16.78 -8.81
CA PRO A 202 -5.96 16.71 -10.15
C PRO A 202 -4.60 16.03 -10.13
N ASP A 203 -4.35 15.17 -11.12
CA ASP A 203 -3.06 14.52 -11.31
C ASP A 203 -2.52 13.76 -10.08
N ALA A 204 -3.37 13.36 -9.12
CA ALA A 204 -2.96 12.76 -7.83
C ALA A 204 -1.89 11.67 -7.97
N LEU A 205 -2.13 10.67 -8.85
CA LEU A 205 -1.17 9.58 -9.06
C LEU A 205 0.12 10.06 -9.73
N LYS A 206 0.06 11.08 -10.59
CA LYS A 206 1.23 11.69 -11.22
C LYS A 206 2.06 12.48 -10.19
N LEU A 207 1.42 13.24 -9.29
CA LEU A 207 2.09 13.91 -8.17
C LEU A 207 2.81 12.89 -7.28
N MET A 208 2.16 11.77 -6.97
CA MET A 208 2.77 10.68 -6.18
C MET A 208 3.96 10.01 -6.87
N LYS A 209 3.94 9.87 -8.20
CA LYS A 209 5.08 9.36 -8.98
C LYS A 209 6.22 10.37 -9.08
N GLY A 210 5.92 11.66 -9.02
CA GLY A 210 6.87 12.76 -9.11
C GLY A 210 7.56 13.12 -7.78
N LEU A 211 7.34 12.38 -6.69
CA LEU A 211 7.87 12.73 -5.37
C LEU A 211 9.40 12.82 -5.35
N GLU A 212 10.09 11.86 -5.96
CA GLU A 212 11.56 11.87 -6.05
C GLU A 212 12.09 13.03 -6.90
N ALA A 213 11.41 13.36 -8.00
CA ALA A 213 11.81 14.45 -8.88
C ALA A 213 11.73 15.82 -8.17
N ASN A 214 10.81 15.95 -7.20
CA ASN A 214 10.59 17.19 -6.43
C ASN A 214 11.40 17.26 -5.14
N LEU A 215 12.37 16.37 -4.92
CA LEU A 215 13.11 16.29 -3.66
C LEU A 215 13.75 17.62 -3.25
N GLN A 216 14.25 18.44 -4.19
CA GLN A 216 14.84 19.74 -3.87
C GLN A 216 13.81 20.72 -3.32
N ASN A 217 12.62 20.78 -3.89
CA ASN A 217 11.53 21.63 -3.40
C ASN A 217 11.09 21.20 -1.99
N VAL A 218 11.04 19.88 -1.76
CA VAL A 218 10.74 19.29 -0.45
C VAL A 218 11.79 19.66 0.59
N LEU A 219 13.07 19.59 0.23
CA LEU A 219 14.18 20.00 1.10
C LEU A 219 14.14 21.51 1.39
N GLY A 220 13.81 22.34 0.40
CA GLY A 220 13.64 23.78 0.58
C GLY A 220 12.46 24.15 1.49
N ALA A 221 11.39 23.37 1.45
CA ALA A 221 10.19 23.57 2.28
C ALA A 221 10.20 22.79 3.61
N ILE A 222 11.29 22.08 3.93
CA ILE A 222 11.30 21.08 5.00
C ILE A 222 10.91 21.66 6.37
N SER A 223 11.43 22.85 6.72
CA SER A 223 11.10 23.51 7.99
C SER A 223 9.61 23.86 8.09
N LYS A 224 9.01 24.34 6.99
CA LYS A 224 7.56 24.65 6.94
C LYS A 224 6.73 23.37 7.12
N ILE A 225 7.13 22.28 6.47
CA ILE A 225 6.47 20.97 6.62
C ILE A 225 6.54 20.50 8.07
N GLU A 226 7.71 20.58 8.70
CA GLU A 226 7.90 20.21 10.11
C GLU A 226 6.99 21.01 11.04
N ASP A 227 6.91 22.33 10.85
CA ASP A 227 6.08 23.20 11.67
C ASP A 227 4.59 22.88 11.53
N ARG A 228 4.12 22.57 10.32
CA ARG A 228 2.73 22.12 10.09
C ARG A 228 2.47 20.76 10.74
N LEU A 229 3.40 19.81 10.64
CA LEU A 229 3.25 18.50 11.26
C LEU A 229 3.26 18.57 12.79
N ARG A 230 4.06 19.46 13.40
CA ARG A 230 4.10 19.67 14.86
C ARG A 230 2.77 20.15 15.45
N LYS A 231 1.94 20.84 14.65
CA LYS A 231 0.61 21.31 15.05
C LYS A 231 -0.40 20.17 15.23
N ILE A 232 -0.14 18.99 14.66
CA ILE A 232 -0.99 17.80 14.83
C ILE A 232 -0.76 17.23 16.23
N PRO A 233 -1.82 16.87 16.99
CA PRO A 233 -1.69 16.27 18.31
C PRO A 233 -0.80 15.02 18.31
N GLU A 234 0.08 14.88 19.32
CA GLU A 234 1.04 13.76 19.39
C GLU A 234 0.38 12.38 19.36
N LYS A 235 -0.82 12.28 19.93
CA LYS A 235 -1.64 11.06 19.90
C LYS A 235 -2.07 10.65 18.49
N GLU A 236 -2.12 11.58 17.53
CA GLU A 236 -2.53 11.31 16.14
C GLU A 236 -1.33 11.09 15.22
N ARG A 237 -0.23 11.79 15.49
CA ARG A 237 1.04 11.71 14.76
C ARG A 237 2.11 10.86 15.45
N TRP A 238 1.72 9.91 16.30
CA TRP A 238 2.63 9.10 17.13
C TRP A 238 3.66 8.29 16.33
N HIS A 239 3.44 8.08 15.04
CA HIS A 239 4.35 7.38 14.14
C HIS A 239 5.45 8.29 13.58
N LEU A 240 5.39 9.60 13.87
CA LEU A 240 6.31 10.61 13.37
C LEU A 240 7.17 11.19 14.49
N TYR A 241 8.43 10.75 14.53
CA TYR A 241 9.47 11.49 15.23
C TYR A 241 10.16 12.46 14.26
N ILE A 242 9.68 13.71 14.21
CA ILE A 242 10.11 14.72 13.22
C ILE A 242 11.64 14.81 13.07
N LYS A 243 12.39 14.73 14.18
CA LYS A 243 13.87 14.80 14.14
C LYS A 243 14.50 13.67 13.32
N GLU A 244 13.94 12.46 13.37
CA GLU A 244 14.44 11.30 12.63
C GLU A 244 13.93 11.29 11.19
N PHE A 245 12.74 11.85 10.93
CA PHE A 245 12.17 11.97 9.59
C PHE A 245 12.90 12.92 8.64
N ARG A 246 13.79 13.78 9.15
CA ARG A 246 14.72 14.56 8.29
C ARG A 246 15.58 13.66 7.39
N GLY A 247 15.88 12.44 7.84
CA GLY A 247 16.58 11.43 7.02
C GLY A 247 15.67 10.67 6.03
N ALA A 248 14.37 10.98 6.00
CA ALA A 248 13.36 10.35 5.15
C ALA A 248 12.37 11.40 4.59
N PRO A 249 12.83 12.39 3.81
CA PRO A 249 12.03 13.53 3.38
C PRO A 249 10.78 13.14 2.58
N ILE A 250 10.87 12.11 1.73
CA ILE A 250 9.73 11.60 0.97
C ILE A 250 8.63 11.04 1.88
N ALA A 251 9.01 10.27 2.90
CA ALA A 251 8.05 9.74 3.87
C ALA A 251 7.36 10.88 4.63
N MET A 252 8.12 11.89 5.05
CA MET A 252 7.59 13.06 5.74
C MET A 252 6.62 13.86 4.86
N LEU A 253 6.97 14.05 3.59
CA LEU A 253 6.12 14.72 2.61
C LEU A 253 4.81 13.96 2.35
N CYS A 254 4.85 12.62 2.27
CA CYS A 254 3.62 11.83 2.09
C CYS A 254 2.68 12.01 3.27
N TRP A 255 3.20 11.98 4.50
CA TRP A 255 2.40 12.24 5.70
C TRP A 255 1.91 13.70 5.76
N TYR A 256 2.72 14.66 5.32
CA TYR A 256 2.26 16.04 5.15
C TYR A 256 1.05 16.14 4.22
N GLY A 257 1.10 15.51 3.04
CA GLY A 257 -0.04 15.46 2.12
C GLY A 257 -1.24 14.66 2.65
N TYR A 258 -1.03 13.68 3.52
CA TYR A 258 -2.12 12.95 4.17
C TYR A 258 -2.99 13.88 5.05
N TRP A 259 -2.37 14.78 5.84
CA TRP A 259 -3.13 15.71 6.68
C TRP A 259 -3.46 17.03 5.99
N TYR A 260 -2.63 17.49 5.05
CA TYR A 260 -2.75 18.78 4.38
C TYR A 260 -2.71 18.59 2.85
N PRO A 261 -3.74 17.93 2.25
CA PRO A 261 -3.73 17.57 0.83
C PRO A 261 -3.63 18.77 -0.10
N ASP A 262 -4.35 19.86 0.18
CA ASP A 262 -4.34 21.07 -0.65
C ASP A 262 -2.96 21.74 -0.64
N GLU A 263 -2.36 21.91 0.54
CA GLU A 263 -1.01 22.48 0.67
C GLU A 263 0.07 21.57 0.05
N PHE A 264 -0.17 20.27 -0.01
CA PHE A 264 0.72 19.32 -0.69
C PHE A 264 0.66 19.49 -2.20
N VAL A 265 -0.54 19.61 -2.79
CA VAL A 265 -0.69 19.86 -4.24
C VAL A 265 0.01 21.17 -4.62
N GLU A 266 -0.25 22.26 -3.89
CA GLU A 266 0.40 23.55 -4.12
C GLU A 266 1.93 23.50 -4.01
N LEU A 267 2.47 22.61 -3.18
CA LEU A 267 3.91 22.43 -3.02
C LEU A 267 4.51 21.64 -4.19
N MET A 268 3.78 20.65 -4.70
CA MET A 268 4.23 19.74 -5.75
C MET A 268 4.10 20.31 -7.17
N GLU A 269 3.30 21.36 -7.35
CA GLU A 269 3.12 22.07 -8.63
C GLU A 269 4.10 23.23 -8.85
N ARG A 270 4.89 23.59 -7.83
CA ARG A 270 5.96 24.61 -7.90
C ARG A 270 7.27 24.01 -8.40
#